data_AF-A0A059E1Y6-F1
#
_entry.id   AF-A0A059E1Y6-F1
#
_cell.length_a   1.000
_cell.length_b   1.000
_cell.length_c   1.000
_cell.angle_alpha   90.00
_cell.angle_beta   90.00
_cell.angle_gamma   90.00
#
_symmetry.space_group_name_H-M   'P 1'
#
loop_
_entity.id
_entity.type
_entity.pdbx_description
1 polymer ?
#
loop_
_entity_poly.entity_id
_entity_poly.type
_entity_poly.pdbx_seq_one_letter_code
_entity_poly.pdbx_strand_id
1 'polypeptide(L)'
;MTVGRRKWVTLISAALVAPIFAATLTATVLAFVMFPELIFQTEITSGVYRQATLREMATSLVGFSFVGLFLGIMLGWPAMFIGGLSLHTFFLRRRMTSVMTYGLAGLVAGTLVMLAYFMVTGGWRTPMTVLQMGPALVSGPITGLLSASIFWLIRRPDRILHP
;
A
#
# COMPACT_ATOMS: atom_id res chain seq x y z
N MET A 1 21.67 -14.37 -19.57
CA MET A 1 20.19 -14.31 -19.38
C MET A 1 19.56 -13.75 -20.64
N THR A 2 18.58 -14.43 -21.26
CA THR A 2 17.89 -13.91 -22.46
C THR A 2 17.10 -12.63 -22.11
N VAL A 3 17.04 -11.67 -23.03
CA VAL A 3 16.36 -10.37 -22.83
C VAL A 3 14.89 -10.56 -22.40
N GLY A 4 14.22 -11.58 -22.95
CA GLY A 4 12.85 -11.93 -22.57
C GLY A 4 12.72 -12.39 -21.11
N ARG A 5 13.63 -13.24 -20.63
CA ARG A 5 13.61 -13.72 -19.23
C ARG A 5 13.77 -12.57 -18.25
N ARG A 6 14.64 -11.60 -18.54
CA ARG A 6 14.83 -10.41 -17.70
C ARG A 6 13.55 -9.57 -17.61
N LYS A 7 12.84 -9.36 -18.72
CA LYS A 7 11.57 -8.61 -18.75
C LYS A 7 10.48 -9.26 -17.88
N TRP A 8 10.35 -10.59 -17.96
CA TRP A 8 9.38 -11.34 -17.15
C TRP A 8 9.72 -11.29 -15.65
N VAL A 9 10.99 -11.48 -15.30
CA VAL A 9 11.44 -11.40 -13.90
C VAL A 9 11.15 -10.02 -13.32
N THR A 10 11.43 -8.94 -14.06
CA THR A 10 11.13 -7.56 -13.62
C THR A 10 9.64 -7.30 -13.44
N LEU A 11 8.78 -7.85 -14.32
CA LEU A 11 7.34 -7.70 -14.19
C LEU A 11 6.80 -8.43 -12.96
N ILE A 12 7.21 -9.69 -12.76
CA ILE A 12 6.78 -10.50 -11.62
C ILE A 12 7.27 -9.88 -10.32
N SER A 13 8.53 -9.46 -10.25
CA SER A 13 9.06 -8.82 -9.05
C SER A 13 8.36 -7.50 -8.74
N ALA A 14 8.09 -6.66 -9.76
CA ALA A 14 7.33 -5.43 -9.58
C ALA A 14 5.92 -5.71 -9.04
N ALA A 15 5.22 -6.69 -9.60
CA ALA A 15 3.85 -7.04 -9.19
C ALA A 15 3.78 -7.59 -7.75
N LEU A 16 4.80 -8.33 -7.31
CA LEU A 16 4.84 -8.92 -5.97
C LEU A 16 5.30 -7.92 -4.90
N VAL A 17 6.35 -7.14 -5.20
CA VAL A 17 7.01 -6.28 -4.22
C VAL A 17 6.26 -4.96 -4.01
N ALA A 18 5.77 -4.34 -5.09
CA ALA A 18 5.17 -3.02 -5.02
C ALA A 18 3.97 -2.91 -4.05
N PRO A 19 2.95 -3.80 -4.10
CA PRO A 19 1.82 -3.73 -3.18
C PRO A 19 2.20 -3.99 -1.72
N ILE A 20 3.13 -4.92 -1.46
CA ILE A 20 3.61 -5.20 -0.10
C ILE A 20 4.32 -3.99 0.45
N PHE A 21 5.30 -3.47 -0.27
CA PHE A 21 6.10 -2.34 0.20
C PHE A 21 5.23 -1.09 0.41
N ALA A 22 4.30 -0.81 -0.52
CA ALA A 22 3.37 0.30 -0.38
C ALA A 22 2.45 0.15 0.85
N ALA A 23 1.90 -1.04 1.08
CA ALA A 23 1.01 -1.29 2.21
C ALA A 23 1.76 -1.24 3.55
N THR A 24 2.96 -1.82 3.62
CA THR A 24 3.86 -1.72 4.78
C THR A 24 4.21 -0.26 5.07
N LEU A 25 4.69 0.49 4.08
CA LEU A 25 5.04 1.90 4.26
C LEU A 25 3.83 2.73 4.71
N THR A 26 2.68 2.53 4.07
CA THR A 26 1.45 3.25 4.43
C THR A 26 1.01 2.91 5.84
N ALA A 27 1.00 1.63 6.23
CA ALA A 27 0.62 1.21 7.59
C ALA A 27 1.55 1.81 8.65
N THR A 28 2.86 1.83 8.40
CA THR A 28 3.84 2.41 9.32
C THR A 28 3.64 3.92 9.46
N VAL A 29 3.41 4.65 8.36
CA VAL A 29 3.11 6.09 8.40
C VAL A 29 1.79 6.35 9.12
N LEU A 30 0.75 5.55 8.82
CA LEU A 30 -0.56 5.68 9.45
C LEU A 30 -0.48 5.45 10.96
N ALA A 31 0.37 4.52 11.40
CA ALA A 31 0.54 4.22 12.81
C ALA A 31 1.05 5.43 13.60
N PHE A 32 1.97 6.21 13.04
CA PHE A 32 2.43 7.47 13.67
C PHE A 32 1.30 8.48 13.86
N VAL A 33 0.34 8.51 12.93
CA VAL A 33 -0.77 9.48 12.95
C VAL A 33 -1.92 9.01 13.83
N MET A 34 -2.26 7.72 13.75
CA MET A 34 -3.45 7.16 14.40
C MET A 34 -3.20 6.61 15.79
N PHE A 35 -1.99 6.10 16.04
CA PHE A 35 -1.65 5.42 17.29
C PHE A 35 -0.34 5.95 17.88
N PRO A 36 -0.19 7.29 18.05
CA PRO A 36 1.05 7.86 18.59
C PRO A 36 1.35 7.33 20.00
N GLU A 37 0.33 7.06 20.81
CA GLU A 37 0.49 6.52 22.16
C GLU A 37 1.07 5.10 22.16
N LEU A 38 0.67 4.24 21.21
CA LEU A 38 1.22 2.88 21.08
C LEU A 38 2.68 2.85 20.61
N ILE A 39 3.16 3.95 20.01
CA ILE A 39 4.53 4.07 19.49
C ILE A 39 5.41 4.77 20.52
N PHE A 40 4.97 5.92 21.02
CA PHE A 40 5.78 6.82 21.83
C PHE A 40 5.60 6.64 23.32
N GLN A 41 4.62 5.86 23.77
CA GLN A 41 4.39 5.58 25.17
C GLN A 41 4.40 4.08 25.46
N THR A 42 4.77 3.72 26.69
CA THR A 42 4.75 2.34 27.17
C THR A 42 4.19 2.32 28.58
N GLU A 43 3.24 1.42 28.81
CA GLU A 43 2.66 1.18 30.13
C GLU A 43 3.64 0.37 30.98
N ILE A 44 3.96 0.88 32.17
CA ILE A 44 4.86 0.21 33.13
C ILE A 44 4.04 -0.55 34.18
N THR A 45 2.92 0.03 34.59
CA THR A 45 2.02 -0.47 35.63
C THR A 45 0.63 0.09 35.33
N SER A 46 -0.44 -0.60 35.73
CA SER A 46 -1.82 -0.26 35.35
C SER A 46 -2.12 1.25 35.42
N GLY A 47 -2.22 1.90 34.26
CA GLY A 47 -2.52 3.34 34.12
C GLY A 47 -1.34 4.31 34.28
N VAL A 48 -0.10 3.81 34.41
CA VAL A 48 1.12 4.63 34.50
C VAL A 48 1.96 4.45 33.23
N TYR A 49 2.08 5.55 32.48
CA TYR A 49 2.77 5.60 31.19
C TYR A 49 4.10 6.34 31.30
N ARG A 50 5.11 5.85 30.57
CA ARG A 50 6.34 6.60 30.29
C ARG A 50 6.59 6.73 28.80
N GLN A 51 7.52 7.62 28.46
CA GLN A 51 8.08 7.67 27.10
C GLN A 51 8.74 6.33 26.74
N ALA A 52 8.41 5.84 25.55
CA ALA A 52 9.00 4.65 24.99
C ALA A 52 10.50 4.87 24.73
N THR A 53 11.30 3.83 24.92
CA THR A 53 12.68 3.80 24.45
C THR A 53 12.72 3.58 22.94
N LEU A 54 13.86 3.89 22.29
CA LEU A 54 14.02 3.66 20.84
C LEU A 54 13.75 2.19 20.44
N ARG A 55 14.10 1.24 21.31
CA ARG A 55 13.84 -0.19 21.07
C ARG A 55 12.35 -0.50 21.07
N GLU A 56 11.61 0.04 22.03
CA GLU A 56 10.15 -0.14 22.14
C GLU A 56 9.43 0.49 20.94
N MET A 57 9.83 1.71 20.55
CA MET A 57 9.32 2.35 19.33
C MET A 57 9.56 1.47 18.10
N ALA A 58 10.78 0.95 17.93
CA ALA A 58 11.12 0.08 16.82
C ALA A 58 10.28 -1.22 16.82
N THR A 59 10.07 -1.84 17.99
CA THR A 59 9.24 -3.04 18.11
C THR A 59 7.79 -2.78 17.72
N SER A 60 7.18 -1.67 18.17
CA SER A 60 5.84 -1.28 17.76
C SER A 60 5.75 -1.07 16.24
N LEU A 61 6.71 -0.37 15.64
CA LEU A 61 6.75 -0.13 14.19
C LEU A 61 6.94 -1.41 13.37
N VAL A 62 7.70 -2.38 13.89
CA VAL A 62 7.81 -3.71 13.29
C VAL A 62 6.44 -4.41 13.31
N GLY A 63 5.70 -4.33 14.42
CA GLY A 63 4.33 -4.83 14.52
C GLY A 63 3.41 -4.25 13.43
N PHE A 64 3.38 -2.93 13.28
CA PHE A 64 2.60 -2.27 12.21
C PHE A 64 3.09 -2.63 10.80
N SER A 65 4.40 -2.86 10.64
CA SER A 65 4.98 -3.31 9.37
C SER A 65 4.47 -4.70 8.98
N PHE A 66 4.30 -5.61 9.94
CA PHE A 66 3.69 -6.93 9.71
C PHE A 66 2.22 -6.82 9.32
N VAL A 67 1.45 -5.92 9.94
CA VAL A 67 0.06 -5.65 9.54
C VAL A 67 0.01 -5.16 8.10
N GLY A 68 0.84 -4.18 7.74
CA GLY A 68 0.92 -3.67 6.38
C GLY A 68 1.36 -4.74 5.37
N LEU A 69 2.30 -5.61 5.74
CA LEU A 69 2.71 -6.75 4.91
C LEU A 69 1.53 -7.71 4.69
N PHE A 70 0.82 -8.08 5.75
CA PHE A 70 -0.34 -8.95 5.68
C PHE A 70 -1.43 -8.37 4.76
N LEU A 71 -1.75 -7.08 4.91
CA LEU A 71 -2.72 -6.40 4.05
C LEU A 71 -2.22 -6.28 2.60
N GLY A 72 -0.92 -6.04 2.39
CA GLY A 72 -0.30 -6.01 1.07
C GLY A 72 -0.43 -7.35 0.33
N ILE A 73 -0.30 -8.46 1.05
CA ILE A 73 -0.51 -9.80 0.50
C ILE A 73 -2.01 -10.06 0.26
N MET A 74 -2.85 -9.84 1.27
CA MET A 74 -4.27 -10.22 1.23
C MET A 74 -5.11 -9.35 0.29
N LEU A 75 -4.82 -8.05 0.21
CA LEU A 75 -5.59 -7.09 -0.59
C LEU A 75 -4.78 -6.59 -1.79
N GLY A 76 -3.51 -6.28 -1.57
CA GLY A 76 -2.64 -5.70 -2.59
C GLY A 76 -2.34 -6.65 -3.75
N TRP A 77 -2.05 -7.93 -3.50
CA TRP A 77 -1.83 -8.90 -4.58
C TRP A 77 -3.07 -9.16 -5.43
N PRO A 78 -4.26 -9.46 -4.87
CA PRO A 78 -5.47 -9.60 -5.69
C PRO A 78 -5.75 -8.35 -6.54
N ALA A 79 -5.64 -7.15 -5.96
CA ALA A 79 -5.83 -5.89 -6.67
C ALA A 79 -4.82 -5.73 -7.82
N MET A 80 -3.55 -6.06 -7.59
CA MET A 80 -2.50 -6.00 -8.61
C MET A 80 -2.73 -7.02 -9.73
N PHE A 81 -3.10 -8.26 -9.41
CA PHE A 81 -3.30 -9.30 -10.42
C PHE A 81 -4.56 -9.10 -11.25
N ILE A 82 -5.67 -8.69 -10.63
CA ILE A 82 -6.96 -8.51 -11.31
C ILE A 82 -6.97 -7.17 -12.07
N GLY A 83 -6.63 -6.08 -11.36
CA GLY A 83 -6.71 -4.71 -11.90
C GLY A 83 -5.39 -4.20 -12.43
N GLY A 84 -4.33 -4.28 -11.64
CA GLY A 84 -3.04 -3.64 -11.93
C GLY A 84 -2.37 -4.15 -13.22
N LEU A 85 -2.27 -5.46 -13.41
CA LEU A 85 -1.68 -6.06 -14.61
C LEU A 85 -2.56 -5.84 -15.86
N SER A 86 -3.88 -5.93 -15.69
CA SER A 86 -4.84 -5.64 -16.77
C SER A 86 -4.69 -4.19 -17.25
N LEU A 87 -4.66 -3.22 -16.32
CA LEU A 87 -4.42 -1.81 -16.63
C LEU A 87 -3.03 -1.58 -17.22
N HIS A 88 -1.98 -2.25 -16.71
CA HIS A 88 -0.64 -2.16 -17.27
C HIS A 88 -0.62 -2.55 -18.76
N THR A 89 -1.23 -3.68 -19.12
CA THR A 89 -1.28 -4.12 -20.52
C THR A 89 -2.11 -3.17 -21.38
N PHE A 90 -3.22 -2.65 -20.87
CA PHE A 90 -4.04 -1.64 -21.55
C PHE A 90 -3.26 -0.35 -21.82
N PHE A 91 -2.52 0.16 -20.83
CA PHE A 91 -1.70 1.36 -20.96
C PHE A 91 -0.56 1.18 -21.96
N LEU A 92 0.07 0.00 -22.02
CA LEU A 92 1.06 -0.30 -23.04
C LEU A 92 0.46 -0.27 -24.44
N ARG A 93 -0.75 -0.82 -24.64
CA ARG A 93 -1.45 -0.79 -25.93
C ARG A 93 -1.81 0.64 -26.36
N ARG A 94 -2.16 1.51 -25.41
CA ARG A 94 -2.52 2.92 -25.65
C ARG A 94 -1.33 3.89 -25.63
N ARG A 95 -0.10 3.39 -25.44
CA ARG A 95 1.12 4.20 -25.25
C ARG A 95 1.03 5.23 -24.11
N MET A 96 0.21 4.95 -23.10
CA MET A 96 0.03 5.81 -21.92
C MET A 96 0.94 5.36 -20.78
N THR A 97 2.25 5.52 -20.94
CA THR A 97 3.26 4.97 -20.01
C THR A 97 3.81 5.97 -19.00
N SER A 98 3.18 7.13 -18.86
CA SER A 98 3.62 8.17 -17.91
C SER A 98 3.44 7.72 -16.45
N VAL A 99 4.30 8.21 -15.56
CA VAL A 99 4.18 8.00 -14.10
C VAL A 99 2.81 8.45 -13.60
N MET A 100 2.36 9.62 -14.07
CA MET A 100 1.13 10.24 -13.61
C MET A 100 -0.10 9.37 -13.95
N THR A 101 -0.12 8.75 -15.13
CA THR A 101 -1.18 7.82 -15.52
C THR A 101 -1.25 6.62 -14.57
N TYR A 102 -0.09 6.03 -14.23
CA TYR A 102 -0.02 4.90 -13.29
C TYR A 102 -0.42 5.33 -11.88
N GLY A 103 0.07 6.47 -11.41
CA GLY A 103 -0.26 7.01 -10.09
C GLY A 103 -1.75 7.28 -9.92
N LEU A 104 -2.40 7.92 -10.90
CA LEU A 104 -3.85 8.17 -10.88
C LEU A 104 -4.65 6.86 -10.94
N ALA A 105 -4.25 5.92 -11.79
CA ALA A 105 -4.88 4.61 -11.85
C ALA A 105 -4.74 3.85 -10.52
N GLY A 106 -3.56 3.94 -9.90
CA GLY A 106 -3.28 3.39 -8.57
C GLY A 106 -4.15 4.02 -7.49
N LEU A 107 -4.31 5.34 -7.50
CA LEU A 107 -5.17 6.07 -6.56
C LEU A 107 -6.62 5.58 -6.67
N VAL A 108 -7.17 5.50 -7.89
CA VAL A 108 -8.54 5.00 -8.11
C VAL A 108 -8.67 3.54 -7.66
N ALA A 109 -7.74 2.67 -8.07
CA ALA A 109 -7.76 1.27 -7.69
C ALA A 109 -7.67 1.08 -6.17
N GLY A 110 -6.76 1.79 -5.50
CA GLY A 110 -6.62 1.76 -4.04
C GLY A 110 -7.85 2.26 -3.31
N THR A 111 -8.52 3.29 -3.85
CA THR A 111 -9.80 3.77 -3.34
C THR A 111 -10.87 2.68 -3.45
N LEU A 112 -11.01 2.04 -4.61
CA LEU A 112 -11.99 0.98 -4.83
C LEU A 112 -11.75 -0.23 -3.91
N VAL A 113 -10.49 -0.66 -3.74
CA VAL A 113 -10.13 -1.76 -2.84
C VAL A 113 -10.51 -1.43 -1.39
N MET A 114 -10.22 -0.21 -0.94
CA MET A 114 -10.60 0.24 0.39
C MET A 114 -12.12 0.27 0.59
N LEU A 115 -12.87 0.81 -0.38
CA LEU A 115 -14.33 0.81 -0.32
C LEU A 115 -14.87 -0.62 -0.24
N ALA A 116 -14.37 -1.53 -1.06
CA ALA A 116 -14.74 -2.94 -1.03
C ALA A 116 -14.40 -3.60 0.32
N TYR A 117 -13.21 -3.33 0.87
CA TYR A 117 -12.81 -3.83 2.18
C TYR A 117 -13.76 -3.36 3.29
N PHE A 118 -14.11 -2.07 3.33
CA PHE A 118 -15.03 -1.55 4.32
C PHE A 118 -16.47 -2.06 4.14
N MET A 119 -16.91 -2.32 2.90
CA MET A 119 -18.20 -2.95 2.62
C MET A 119 -18.26 -4.38 3.20
N VAL A 120 -17.19 -5.17 3.01
CA VAL A 120 -17.12 -6.55 3.50
C VAL A 120 -16.99 -6.61 5.03
N THR A 121 -16.18 -5.73 5.61
CA THR A 121 -15.96 -5.70 7.08
C THR A 121 -17.05 -4.97 7.86
N GLY A 122 -18.01 -4.34 7.17
CA GLY A 122 -19.11 -3.61 7.81
C GLY A 122 -18.69 -2.28 8.45
N GLY A 123 -17.56 -1.70 8.06
CA GLY A 123 -17.04 -0.44 8.62
C GLY A 123 -17.97 0.77 8.44
N TRP A 124 -18.94 0.68 7.52
CA TRP A 124 -19.94 1.70 7.22
C TRP A 124 -21.18 1.66 8.11
N ARG A 125 -21.33 0.64 8.97
CA ARG A 125 -22.58 0.41 9.73
C ARG A 125 -22.94 1.55 10.69
N THR A 126 -21.97 2.36 11.10
CA THR A 126 -22.17 3.50 12.00
C THR A 126 -21.51 4.75 11.44
N PRO A 127 -22.24 5.87 11.25
CA PRO A 127 -21.64 7.10 10.70
C PRO A 127 -20.54 7.68 11.60
N MET A 128 -20.60 7.41 12.92
CA MET A 128 -19.60 7.87 13.87
C MET A 128 -18.26 7.14 13.73
N THR A 129 -18.26 5.87 13.32
CA THR A 129 -17.00 5.13 13.07
C THR A 129 -16.31 5.62 11.81
N VAL A 130 -17.06 6.07 10.80
CA VAL A 130 -16.49 6.65 9.56
C VAL A 130 -15.78 7.98 9.83
N LEU A 131 -16.36 8.82 10.69
CA LEU A 131 -15.72 10.08 11.13
C LEU A 131 -14.45 9.84 11.93
N GLN A 132 -14.43 8.83 12.80
CA GLN A 132 -13.25 8.45 13.58
C GLN A 132 -12.18 7.74 12.74
N MET A 133 -12.55 7.15 11.60
CA MET A 133 -11.64 6.52 10.64
C MET A 133 -10.91 7.52 9.73
N GLY A 134 -11.00 8.83 9.95
CA GLY A 134 -10.48 9.88 9.05
C GLY A 134 -9.14 9.54 8.35
N PRO A 135 -8.05 9.27 9.09
CA PRO A 135 -6.77 8.88 8.47
C PRO A 135 -6.81 7.50 7.79
N ALA A 136 -7.60 6.55 8.29
CA ALA A 136 -7.78 5.24 7.64
C ALA A 136 -8.48 5.35 6.27
N LEU A 137 -9.33 6.36 6.04
CA LEU A 137 -9.97 6.60 4.75
C LEU A 137 -9.00 7.06 3.64
N VAL A 138 -7.81 7.55 3.99
CA VAL A 138 -6.77 7.88 3.00
C VAL A 138 -5.79 6.72 2.78
N SER A 139 -5.83 5.68 3.61
CA SER A 139 -4.90 4.55 3.52
C SER A 139 -4.99 3.81 2.18
N GLY A 140 -6.20 3.58 1.66
CA GLY A 140 -6.43 2.97 0.36
C GLY A 140 -5.86 3.77 -0.82
N PRO A 141 -6.30 5.03 -1.02
CA PRO A 141 -5.79 5.90 -2.07
C PRO A 141 -4.26 6.05 -2.05
N ILE A 142 -3.67 6.28 -0.86
CA ILE A 142 -2.22 6.43 -0.69
C ILE A 142 -1.49 5.13 -1.03
N THR A 143 -1.95 3.99 -0.50
CA THR A 143 -1.35 2.68 -0.78
C THR A 143 -1.40 2.36 -2.27
N GLY A 144 -2.53 2.62 -2.93
CA GLY A 144 -2.72 2.38 -4.35
C GLY A 144 -1.80 3.26 -5.21
N LEU A 145 -1.69 4.55 -4.89
CA LEU A 145 -0.78 5.48 -5.57
C LEU A 145 0.69 5.05 -5.40
N LEU A 146 1.10 4.71 -4.18
CA LEU A 146 2.45 4.25 -3.90
C LEU A 146 2.75 2.93 -4.60
N SER A 147 1.83 1.97 -4.55
CA SER A 147 1.98 0.68 -5.22
C SER A 147 2.17 0.85 -6.73
N ALA A 148 1.31 1.64 -7.38
CA ALA A 148 1.43 1.88 -8.82
C ALA A 148 2.71 2.64 -9.18
N SER A 149 3.13 3.58 -8.34
CA SER A 149 4.36 4.35 -8.53
C SER A 149 5.61 3.46 -8.39
N ILE A 150 5.66 2.61 -7.38
CA ILE A 150 6.75 1.64 -7.17
C ILE A 150 6.77 0.62 -8.31
N PHE A 151 5.61 0.09 -8.71
CA PHE A 151 5.49 -0.80 -9.85
C PHE A 151 6.06 -0.15 -11.11
N TRP A 152 5.69 1.11 -11.38
CA TRP A 152 6.21 1.88 -12.50
C TRP A 152 7.73 2.09 -12.40
N LEU A 153 8.27 2.40 -11.21
CA LEU A 153 9.69 2.62 -10.99
C LEU A 153 10.53 1.36 -11.26
N ILE A 154 10.02 0.18 -10.91
CA ILE A 154 10.69 -1.11 -11.14
C ILE A 154 10.53 -1.52 -12.61
N ARG A 155 9.31 -1.43 -13.15
CA ARG A 155 9.00 -1.95 -14.49
C ARG A 155 9.44 -1.02 -15.63
N ARG A 156 9.48 0.30 -15.39
CA ARG A 156 9.81 1.39 -16.34
C ARG A 156 9.15 1.19 -17.71
N PRO A 157 7.82 1.29 -17.80
CA PRO A 157 7.11 1.04 -19.06
C PRO A 157 7.42 2.06 -20.15
N ASP A 158 7.85 3.27 -19.79
CA ASP A 158 8.38 4.32 -20.67
C ASP A 158 9.54 3.83 -21.52
N ARG A 159 10.46 3.05 -20.94
CA ARG A 159 11.64 2.50 -21.63
C ARG A 159 11.35 1.27 -22.50
N ILE A 160 10.12 0.73 -22.46
CA ILE A 160 9.74 -0.41 -23.30
C ILE A 160 9.41 0.04 -24.72
N LEU A 161 8.77 1.21 -24.84
CA LEU A 161 8.26 1.73 -26.11
C LEU A 161 9.34 2.51 -26.89
N HIS A 162 10.36 3.01 -26.19
CA HIS A 162 11.54 3.66 -26.76
C HIS A 162 12.80 2.91 -26.31
N PRO A 163 13.12 1.76 -26.94
CA PRO A 163 14.33 1.00 -26.62
C PRO A 163 15.61 1.73 -27.02
#